data_AF-A0A4P6L0C0-F1
#
_entry.id   AF-A0A4P6L0C0-F1
#
_cell.length_a   1.000
_cell.length_b   1.000
_cell.length_c   1.000
_cell.angle_alpha   90.00
_cell.angle_beta   90.00
_cell.angle_gamma   90.00
#
_symmetry.space_group_name_H-M   'P 1'
#
loop_
_entity.id
_entity.type
_entity.pdbx_description
1 polymer ?
#
loop_
_entity_poly.entity_id
_entity_poly.type
_entity_poly.pdbx_seq_one_letter_code
_entity_poly.pdbx_strand_id
1 'polypeptide(L)'
;MNIPVLDVEAGIARLLGNSTIYFSALKRFTVHLGAARAVTAQIAAGDHAGACRTVHTLRGAAGLLGAGEVQAIAMEVEKALASGSTVHALLGDLEAALQRVQACIDVTVPKEVATPIKPVQANAMRDVQELLDHLGALLDEGNGMAIDIMDKYEIVLEKALGAAAWHTILAAGRDYDFDRALVALQGARSTARR
;
A
#
# COMPACT_ATOMS: atom_id res chain seq x y z
N MET A 1 1.47 24.65 12.89
CA MET A 1 2.28 23.51 12.36
C MET A 1 1.80 23.24 10.96
N ASN A 2 2.67 23.36 9.96
CA ASN A 2 2.34 23.13 8.55
C ASN A 2 2.49 21.62 8.29
N ILE A 3 1.38 20.90 8.13
CA ILE A 3 1.42 19.48 7.77
C ILE A 3 1.94 19.40 6.33
N PRO A 4 3.08 18.73 6.06
CA PRO A 4 3.54 18.57 4.69
C PRO A 4 2.55 17.71 3.90
N VAL A 5 2.37 18.03 2.62
CA VAL A 5 1.49 17.26 1.70
C VAL A 5 1.93 15.79 1.63
N LEU A 6 3.25 15.55 1.66
CA LEU A 6 3.87 14.24 1.81
C LEU A 6 5.01 14.34 2.83
N ASP A 7 4.93 13.55 3.89
CA ASP A 7 6.05 13.33 4.80
C ASP A 7 6.96 12.21 4.27
N VAL A 8 7.89 12.61 3.40
CA VAL A 8 8.82 11.70 2.72
C VAL A 8 9.71 10.95 3.71
N GLU A 9 10.20 11.62 4.74
CA GLU A 9 11.08 11.00 5.74
C GLU A 9 10.31 9.95 6.53
N ALA A 10 9.10 10.26 6.99
CA ALA A 10 8.27 9.30 7.71
C ALA A 10 7.84 8.13 6.80
N GLY A 11 7.54 8.39 5.53
CA GLY A 11 7.20 7.34 4.56
C GLY A 11 8.37 6.40 4.28
N ILE A 12 9.59 6.93 4.14
CA ILE A 12 10.82 6.13 4.00
C ILE A 12 11.09 5.33 5.27
N ALA A 13 10.90 5.92 6.46
CA ALA A 13 11.08 5.23 7.74
C ALA A 13 10.11 4.04 7.89
N ARG A 14 8.84 4.20 7.46
CA ARG A 14 7.86 3.10 7.42
C ARG A 14 8.28 1.98 6.49
N LEU A 15 9.05 2.29 5.45
CA LEU A 15 9.63 1.34 4.51
C LEU A 15 11.05 0.90 4.89
N LEU A 16 11.34 0.88 6.19
CA LEU A 16 12.62 0.41 6.75
C LEU A 16 13.83 1.15 6.17
N GLY A 17 13.68 2.45 5.87
CA GLY A 17 14.73 3.27 5.28
C GLY A 17 14.91 3.07 3.76
N ASN A 18 14.05 2.28 3.11
CA ASN A 18 14.21 1.95 1.69
C ASN A 18 13.58 3.00 0.76
N SER A 19 14.38 4.03 0.43
CA SER A 19 13.96 5.10 -0.48
C SER A 19 13.53 4.60 -1.87
N THR A 20 14.14 3.54 -2.41
CA THR A 20 13.75 2.97 -3.70
C THR A 20 12.34 2.39 -3.69
N ILE A 21 11.97 1.68 -2.62
CA ILE A 21 10.60 1.18 -2.45
C ILE A 21 9.63 2.36 -2.29
N TYR A 22 10.01 3.37 -1.52
CA TYR A 22 9.18 4.57 -1.32
C TYR A 22 8.83 5.28 -2.62
N PHE A 23 9.81 5.55 -3.49
CA PHE A 23 9.55 6.19 -4.78
C PHE A 23 8.76 5.29 -5.75
N SER A 24 8.91 3.97 -5.64
CA SER A 24 8.09 3.02 -6.41
C SER A 24 6.63 3.04 -5.92
N ALA A 25 6.43 3.10 -4.61
CA ALA A 25 5.11 3.25 -3.99
C ALA A 25 4.44 4.58 -4.36
N LEU A 26 5.20 5.71 -4.40
CA LEU A 26 4.69 6.99 -4.90
C LEU A 26 4.20 6.90 -6.35
N LYS A 27 4.95 6.22 -7.24
CA LYS A 27 4.49 6.01 -8.62
C LYS A 27 3.20 5.18 -8.68
N ARG A 28 3.12 4.09 -7.90
CA ARG A 28 1.93 3.24 -7.84
C ARG A 28 0.72 3.98 -7.25
N PHE A 29 0.94 4.90 -6.31
CA PHE A 29 -0.14 5.69 -5.71
C PHE A 29 -0.97 6.46 -6.72
N THR A 30 -0.41 6.79 -7.89
CA THR A 30 -1.12 7.51 -8.95
C THR A 30 -2.39 6.79 -9.44
N VAL A 31 -2.51 5.47 -9.25
CA VAL A 31 -3.74 4.73 -9.56
C VAL A 31 -4.91 5.11 -8.64
N HIS A 32 -4.63 5.64 -7.45
CA HIS A 32 -5.63 6.00 -6.44
C HIS A 32 -6.11 7.46 -6.56
N LEU A 33 -5.57 8.26 -7.48
CA LEU A 33 -5.98 9.66 -7.66
C LEU A 33 -7.45 9.80 -8.09
N GLY A 34 -7.98 8.77 -8.75
CA GLY A 34 -9.39 8.69 -9.14
C GLY A 34 -10.33 8.21 -8.04
N ALA A 35 -9.84 7.90 -6.83
CA ALA A 35 -10.61 7.22 -5.80
C ALA A 35 -11.88 8.01 -5.39
N ALA A 36 -11.82 9.33 -5.25
CA ALA A 36 -13.00 10.14 -4.90
C ALA A 36 -14.13 10.01 -5.93
N ARG A 37 -13.79 9.97 -7.23
CA ARG A 37 -14.75 9.76 -8.32
C ARG A 37 -15.28 8.34 -8.36
N ALA A 38 -14.40 7.35 -8.15
CA ALA A 38 -14.78 5.94 -8.08
C ALA A 38 -15.78 5.70 -6.93
N VAL A 39 -15.51 6.24 -5.75
CA VAL A 39 -16.40 6.16 -4.58
C VAL A 39 -17.74 6.83 -4.87
N THR A 40 -17.74 8.01 -5.50
CA THR A 40 -18.99 8.68 -5.92
C THR A 40 -19.83 7.80 -6.85
N ALA A 41 -19.21 7.18 -7.84
CA ALA A 41 -19.90 6.28 -8.78
C ALA A 41 -20.41 5.01 -8.10
N GLN A 42 -19.63 4.41 -7.20
CA GLN A 42 -20.01 3.22 -6.43
C GLN A 42 -21.23 3.50 -5.55
N ILE A 43 -21.27 4.65 -4.86
CA ILE A 43 -22.42 5.07 -4.06
C ILE A 43 -23.65 5.25 -4.94
N ALA A 44 -23.52 5.93 -6.09
CA ALA A 44 -24.62 6.13 -7.02
C ALA A 44 -25.18 4.82 -7.60
N ALA A 45 -24.33 3.79 -7.72
CA ALA A 45 -24.71 2.46 -8.15
C ALA A 45 -25.23 1.56 -6.99
N GLY A 46 -25.24 2.05 -5.75
CA GLY A 46 -25.62 1.28 -4.56
C GLY A 46 -24.55 0.29 -4.07
N ASP A 47 -23.34 0.31 -4.62
CA ASP A 47 -22.21 -0.54 -4.22
C ASP A 47 -21.48 0.06 -2.99
N HIS A 48 -22.17 0.06 -1.85
CA HIS A 48 -21.60 0.55 -0.59
C HIS A 48 -20.37 -0.24 -0.15
N ALA A 49 -20.36 -1.56 -0.37
CA ALA A 49 -19.23 -2.41 -0.01
C ALA A 49 -17.98 -2.08 -0.84
N GLY A 50 -18.14 -1.85 -2.15
CA GLY A 50 -17.06 -1.38 -3.01
C GLY A 50 -16.55 0.00 -2.63
N ALA A 51 -17.45 0.94 -2.31
CA ALA A 51 -17.07 2.27 -1.82
C ALA A 51 -16.21 2.19 -0.55
N CYS A 52 -16.62 1.38 0.44
CA CYS A 52 -15.83 1.17 1.66
C CYS A 52 -14.45 0.58 1.36
N ARG A 53 -14.35 -0.45 0.51
CA ARG A 53 -13.06 -1.05 0.13
C ARG A 53 -12.14 -0.03 -0.55
N THR A 54 -12.66 0.76 -1.50
CA THR A 54 -11.86 1.80 -2.19
C THR A 54 -11.28 2.80 -1.20
N VAL A 55 -12.08 3.28 -0.25
CA VAL A 55 -11.64 4.24 0.76
C VAL A 55 -10.64 3.62 1.74
N HIS A 56 -10.88 2.37 2.15
CA HIS A 56 -9.98 1.64 3.03
C HIS A 56 -8.58 1.47 2.41
N THR A 57 -8.52 1.00 1.16
CA THR A 57 -7.26 0.86 0.42
C THR A 57 -6.56 2.22 0.27
N LEU A 58 -7.30 3.29 -0.05
CA LEU A 58 -6.74 4.63 -0.16
C LEU A 58 -6.13 5.12 1.16
N ARG A 59 -6.83 4.90 2.28
CA ARG A 59 -6.38 5.27 3.62
C ARG A 59 -5.05 4.59 3.96
N GLY A 60 -4.95 3.28 3.72
CA GLY A 60 -3.72 2.51 3.96
C GLY A 60 -2.56 3.04 3.13
N ALA A 61 -2.79 3.20 1.82
CA ALA A 61 -1.78 3.73 0.89
C ALA A 61 -1.32 5.15 1.27
N ALA A 62 -2.23 6.03 1.67
CA ALA A 62 -1.93 7.39 2.10
C ALA A 62 -1.11 7.41 3.41
N GLY A 63 -1.47 6.56 4.38
CA GLY A 63 -0.76 6.45 5.65
C GLY A 63 0.68 5.99 5.50
N LEU A 64 0.89 5.01 4.62
CA LEU A 64 2.22 4.52 4.30
C LEU A 64 3.10 5.62 3.69
N LEU A 65 2.57 6.39 2.74
CA LEU A 65 3.33 7.41 2.01
C LEU A 65 3.53 8.71 2.81
N GLY A 66 2.99 8.80 4.02
CA GLY A 66 3.00 10.03 4.78
C GLY A 66 2.09 11.11 4.20
N ALA A 67 1.09 10.74 3.38
CA ALA A 67 0.05 11.63 2.89
C ALA A 67 -1.03 11.83 3.96
N GLY A 68 -0.65 12.44 5.08
CA GLY A 68 -1.47 12.49 6.30
C GLY A 68 -2.84 13.15 6.10
N GLU A 69 -2.92 14.18 5.24
CA GLU A 69 -4.18 14.84 4.91
C GLU A 69 -5.16 13.91 4.19
N VAL A 70 -4.69 13.18 3.17
CA VAL A 70 -5.51 12.20 2.43
C VAL A 70 -5.94 11.07 3.36
N GLN A 71 -5.04 10.59 4.22
CA GLN A 71 -5.35 9.54 5.20
C GLN A 71 -6.47 9.99 6.15
N ALA A 72 -6.39 11.21 6.69
CA ALA A 72 -7.38 11.75 7.62
C ALA A 72 -8.76 11.92 6.97
N ILE A 73 -8.82 12.45 5.74
CA ILE A 73 -10.09 12.62 5.02
C ILE A 73 -10.67 11.24 4.67
N ALA A 74 -9.84 10.29 4.22
CA ALA A 74 -10.30 8.93 3.92
C ALA A 74 -10.89 8.23 5.17
N MET A 75 -10.32 8.45 6.36
CA MET A 75 -10.89 7.97 7.62
C MET A 75 -12.30 8.51 7.89
N GLU A 76 -12.52 9.81 7.66
CA GLU A 76 -13.83 10.42 7.86
C GLU A 76 -14.85 9.95 6.81
N VAL A 77 -14.41 9.75 5.55
CA VAL A 77 -15.26 9.15 4.51
C VAL A 77 -15.65 7.72 4.89
N GLU A 78 -14.70 6.89 5.33
CA GLU A 78 -14.95 5.50 5.75
C GLU A 78 -15.98 5.44 6.88
N LYS A 79 -15.82 6.30 7.89
CA LYS A 79 -16.75 6.41 9.02
C LYS A 79 -18.14 6.84 8.58
N ALA A 80 -18.24 7.85 7.70
CA ALA A 80 -19.51 8.34 7.19
C ALA A 80 -20.22 7.31 6.30
N LEU A 81 -19.48 6.53 5.51
CA LEU A 81 -20.03 5.41 4.75
C LEU A 81 -20.61 4.34 5.69
N ALA A 82 -19.89 3.98 6.76
CA ALA A 82 -20.35 3.00 7.74
C ALA A 82 -21.60 3.46 8.50
N SER A 83 -21.77 4.76 8.75
CA SER A 83 -22.94 5.34 9.41
C SER A 83 -24.07 5.74 8.45
N GLY A 84 -23.95 5.47 7.14
CA GLY A 84 -24.94 5.87 6.13
C GLY A 84 -25.11 7.39 5.98
N SER A 85 -24.10 8.16 6.39
CA SER A 85 -24.11 9.62 6.37
C SER A 85 -23.66 10.16 5.01
N THR A 86 -24.01 11.42 4.71
CA THR A 86 -23.64 12.06 3.45
C THR A 86 -22.13 12.30 3.37
N VAL A 87 -21.49 11.80 2.31
CA VAL A 87 -20.03 11.93 2.10
C VAL A 87 -19.65 12.97 1.03
N HIS A 88 -20.61 13.63 0.38
CA HIS A 88 -20.35 14.45 -0.81
C HIS A 88 -19.31 15.56 -0.58
N ALA A 89 -19.41 16.28 0.54
CA ALA A 89 -18.43 17.31 0.90
C ALA A 89 -17.03 16.70 1.15
N LEU A 90 -16.95 15.60 1.90
CA LEU A 90 -15.71 14.89 2.19
C LEU A 90 -15.04 14.35 0.92
N LEU A 91 -15.82 13.92 -0.07
CA LEU A 91 -15.29 13.45 -1.36
C LEU A 91 -14.71 14.61 -2.19
N GLY A 92 -15.28 15.82 -2.10
CA GLY A 92 -14.69 17.02 -2.68
C GLY A 92 -13.36 17.40 -2.03
N ASP A 93 -13.30 17.36 -0.71
CA ASP A 93 -12.07 17.60 0.06
C ASP A 93 -10.99 16.55 -0.27
N LEU A 94 -11.41 15.29 -0.40
CA LEU A 94 -10.54 14.17 -0.76
C LEU A 94 -9.95 14.35 -2.17
N GLU A 95 -10.75 14.74 -3.15
CA GLU A 95 -10.28 15.01 -4.51
C GLU A 95 -9.24 16.14 -4.52
N ALA A 96 -9.48 17.22 -3.77
CA ALA A 96 -8.53 18.33 -3.66
C ALA A 96 -7.21 17.91 -2.97
N ALA A 97 -7.28 17.07 -1.93
CA ALA A 97 -6.09 16.54 -1.26
C ALA A 97 -5.29 15.61 -2.18
N LEU A 98 -5.97 14.73 -2.93
CA LEU A 98 -5.32 13.86 -3.92
C LEU A 98 -4.62 14.66 -5.03
N GLN A 99 -5.19 15.78 -5.48
CA GLN A 99 -4.55 16.67 -6.45
C GLN A 99 -3.27 17.31 -5.89
N ARG A 100 -3.26 17.71 -4.61
CA ARG A 100 -2.04 18.21 -3.96
C ARG A 100 -0.95 17.13 -3.89
N VAL A 101 -1.33 15.91 -3.52
CA VAL A 101 -0.40 14.77 -3.50
C VAL A 101 0.15 14.48 -4.90
N GLN A 102 -0.69 14.51 -5.94
CA GLN A 102 -0.25 14.32 -7.32
C GLN A 102 0.77 15.39 -7.74
N ALA A 103 0.50 16.67 -7.47
CA ALA A 103 1.44 17.73 -7.76
C ALA A 103 2.77 17.54 -7.03
N CYS A 104 2.74 17.03 -5.79
CA CYS A 104 3.93 16.70 -5.03
C CYS A 104 4.70 15.51 -5.65
N ILE A 105 4.01 14.44 -6.06
CA ILE A 105 4.62 13.30 -6.75
C ILE A 105 5.30 13.75 -8.05
N ASP A 106 4.67 14.63 -8.84
CA ASP A 106 5.20 15.11 -10.11
C ASP A 106 6.50 15.92 -9.96
N VAL A 107 6.70 16.59 -8.81
CA VAL A 107 7.95 17.31 -8.52
C VAL A 107 8.99 16.46 -7.80
N THR A 108 8.56 15.45 -7.04
CA THR A 108 9.42 14.59 -6.23
C THR A 108 9.97 13.40 -7.01
N VAL A 109 9.24 12.92 -8.01
CA VAL A 109 9.68 11.85 -8.91
C VAL A 109 10.23 12.49 -10.19
N PRO A 110 11.55 12.44 -10.45
CA PRO A 110 12.09 12.96 -11.70
C PRO A 110 11.43 12.28 -12.90
N LYS A 111 10.94 13.06 -13.85
CA LYS A 111 10.56 12.57 -15.18
C LYS A 111 11.84 12.08 -15.87
N GLU A 112 12.01 10.76 -15.85
CA GLU A 112 12.86 9.97 -16.74
C GLU A 112 14.37 9.99 -16.50
N VAL A 113 14.91 8.88 -15.97
CA VAL A 113 15.90 8.08 -16.73
C VAL A 113 15.61 6.60 -16.45
N ALA A 114 15.07 5.90 -17.44
CA ALA A 114 15.21 4.46 -17.53
C ALA A 114 16.71 4.15 -17.64
N THR A 115 17.34 3.73 -16.54
CA THR A 115 18.67 3.13 -16.57
C THR A 115 18.63 1.81 -15.81
N PRO A 116 19.42 0.80 -16.23
CA PRO A 116 19.31 -0.54 -15.70
C PRO A 116 19.55 -0.50 -14.20
N ILE A 117 18.68 -1.18 -13.45
CA ILE A 117 18.83 -1.39 -12.01
C ILE A 117 20.19 -2.05 -11.81
N LYS A 118 21.20 -1.28 -11.38
CA LYS A 118 22.41 -1.86 -10.79
C LYS A 118 21.97 -2.54 -9.49
N PRO A 119 22.43 -3.77 -9.21
CA PRO A 119 22.07 -4.46 -7.97
C PRO A 119 22.61 -3.64 -6.80
N VAL A 120 21.72 -2.91 -6.12
CA VAL A 120 22.06 -2.26 -4.85
C VAL A 120 22.19 -3.36 -3.81
N GLN A 121 23.36 -3.39 -3.20
CA GLN A 121 23.83 -4.42 -2.28
C GLN A 121 22.83 -4.68 -1.14
N ALA A 122 22.55 -5.96 -0.94
CA ALA A 122 21.68 -6.54 0.07
C ALA A 122 22.22 -6.34 1.50
N ASN A 123 22.05 -5.13 2.07
CA ASN A 123 22.51 -4.85 3.44
C ASN A 123 21.52 -4.13 4.37
N ALA A 124 20.21 -4.11 4.07
CA ALA A 124 19.23 -3.39 4.89
C ALA A 124 18.04 -4.23 5.42
N MET A 125 18.12 -5.55 5.42
CA MET A 125 17.21 -6.39 6.22
C MET A 125 18.02 -7.48 6.89
N ARG A 126 18.36 -7.29 8.17
CA ARG A 126 19.19 -8.23 8.92
C ARG A 126 18.39 -9.37 9.56
N ASP A 127 17.06 -9.30 9.57
CA ASP A 127 16.22 -10.37 10.11
C ASP A 127 15.08 -10.74 9.13
N VAL A 128 15.00 -12.03 8.80
CA VAL A 128 13.93 -12.57 7.96
C VAL A 128 12.58 -12.52 8.68
N GLN A 129 12.56 -12.51 10.01
CA GLN A 129 11.32 -12.39 10.78
C GLN A 129 10.69 -11.02 10.60
N GLU A 130 11.49 -9.95 10.60
CA GLU A 130 11.00 -8.58 10.38
C GLU A 130 10.42 -8.43 8.96
N LEU A 131 11.04 -9.08 7.96
CA LEU A 131 10.50 -9.16 6.60
C LEU A 131 9.15 -9.86 6.54
N LEU A 132 9.00 -10.97 7.27
CA LEU A 132 7.76 -11.74 7.31
C LEU A 132 6.65 -11.01 8.07
N ASP A 133 6.99 -10.28 9.13
CA ASP A 133 6.04 -9.43 9.86
C ASP A 133 5.56 -8.28 8.99
N HIS A 134 6.48 -7.62 8.29
CA HIS A 134 6.15 -6.53 7.36
C HIS A 134 5.28 -7.04 6.20
N LEU A 135 5.65 -8.17 5.58
CA LEU A 135 4.85 -8.77 4.52
C LEU A 135 3.45 -9.16 5.03
N GLY A 136 3.35 -9.69 6.24
CA GLY A 136 2.07 -10.02 6.86
C GLY A 136 1.18 -8.80 7.06
N ALA A 137 1.73 -7.70 7.57
CA ALA A 137 0.98 -6.45 7.72
C ALA A 137 0.47 -5.92 6.37
N LEU A 138 1.31 -5.94 5.33
CA LEU A 138 0.89 -5.50 3.99
C LEU A 138 -0.21 -6.37 3.39
N LEU A 139 -0.16 -7.68 3.62
CA LEU A 139 -1.20 -8.59 3.16
C LEU A 139 -2.51 -8.39 3.94
N ASP A 140 -2.44 -8.17 5.25
CA ASP A 140 -3.61 -7.87 6.11
C ASP A 140 -4.29 -6.54 5.73
N GLU A 141 -3.50 -5.54 5.35
CA GLU A 141 -4.00 -4.25 4.88
C GLU A 141 -4.50 -4.28 3.42
N GLY A 142 -4.42 -5.42 2.72
CA GLY A 142 -4.75 -5.52 1.29
C GLY A 142 -3.87 -4.63 0.42
N ASN A 143 -2.63 -4.39 0.85
CA ASN A 143 -1.73 -3.43 0.27
C ASN A 143 -0.94 -4.04 -0.90
N GLY A 144 -1.11 -3.46 -2.09
CA GLY A 144 -0.43 -3.93 -3.31
C GLY A 144 1.10 -3.91 -3.26
N MET A 145 1.72 -3.23 -2.29
CA MET A 145 3.16 -3.33 -2.04
C MET A 145 3.60 -4.72 -1.56
N ALA A 146 2.70 -5.54 -1.02
CA ALA A 146 3.03 -6.91 -0.68
C ALA A 146 3.66 -7.62 -1.88
N ILE A 147 3.13 -7.37 -3.09
CA ILE A 147 3.66 -7.91 -4.35
C ILE A 147 5.09 -7.43 -4.61
N ASP A 148 5.40 -6.15 -4.37
CA ASP A 148 6.75 -5.62 -4.57
C ASP A 148 7.76 -6.25 -3.60
N ILE A 149 7.37 -6.43 -2.33
CA ILE A 149 8.20 -7.12 -1.34
C ILE A 149 8.40 -8.57 -1.76
N MET A 150 7.36 -9.21 -2.27
CA MET A 150 7.41 -10.60 -2.70
C MET A 150 8.36 -10.80 -3.88
N ASP A 151 8.25 -9.97 -4.92
CA ASP A 151 9.15 -10.03 -6.08
C ASP A 151 10.59 -9.64 -5.70
N LYS A 152 10.76 -8.63 -4.83
CA LYS A 152 12.09 -8.12 -4.46
C LYS A 152 12.89 -9.10 -3.60
N TYR A 153 12.22 -9.84 -2.71
CA TYR A 153 12.87 -10.71 -1.74
C TYR A 153 12.53 -12.20 -1.94
N GLU A 154 12.11 -12.58 -3.15
CA GLU A 154 11.72 -13.94 -3.53
C GLU A 154 12.68 -15.00 -2.98
N ILE A 155 13.97 -14.88 -3.27
CA ILE A 155 15.00 -15.86 -2.85
C ILE A 155 15.06 -16.01 -1.33
N VAL A 156 14.92 -14.92 -0.58
CA VAL A 156 15.02 -14.92 0.89
C VAL A 156 13.74 -15.50 1.51
N LEU A 157 12.58 -15.08 0.99
CA LEU A 157 11.27 -15.52 1.45
C LEU A 157 11.02 -17.00 1.12
N GLU A 158 11.38 -17.44 -0.08
CA GLU A 158 11.28 -18.83 -0.50
C GLU A 158 12.15 -19.73 0.39
N LYS A 159 13.38 -19.31 0.68
CA LYS A 159 14.29 -20.07 1.56
C LYS A 159 13.76 -20.15 3.00
N ALA A 160 13.11 -19.10 3.49
CA ALA A 160 12.59 -19.03 4.85
C ALA A 160 11.27 -19.78 5.05
N LEU A 161 10.40 -19.78 4.04
CA LEU A 161 9.05 -20.34 4.10
C LEU A 161 8.96 -21.74 3.46
N GLY A 162 9.93 -22.09 2.62
CA GLY A 162 9.90 -23.26 1.76
C GLY A 162 9.17 -22.99 0.44
N ALA A 163 9.67 -23.60 -0.64
CA ALA A 163 9.19 -23.38 -2.01
C ALA A 163 7.69 -23.60 -2.19
N ALA A 164 7.12 -24.65 -1.58
CA ALA A 164 5.69 -24.97 -1.72
C ALA A 164 4.78 -23.90 -1.09
N ALA A 165 5.13 -23.42 0.10
CA ALA A 165 4.38 -22.37 0.77
C ALA A 165 4.52 -21.04 0.03
N TRP A 166 5.76 -20.72 -0.39
CA TRP A 166 6.05 -19.51 -1.14
C TRP A 166 5.26 -19.40 -2.45
N HIS A 167 5.20 -20.48 -3.23
CA HIS A 167 4.46 -20.50 -4.49
C HIS A 167 2.96 -20.23 -4.29
N THR A 168 2.39 -20.69 -3.17
CA THR A 168 0.99 -20.44 -2.83
C THR A 168 0.74 -18.97 -2.50
N ILE A 169 1.65 -18.36 -1.73
CA ILE A 169 1.58 -16.92 -1.38
C ILE A 169 1.74 -16.07 -2.64
N LEU A 170 2.71 -16.41 -3.51
CA LEU A 170 2.97 -15.70 -4.76
C LEU A 170 1.78 -15.74 -5.73
N ALA A 171 1.15 -16.90 -5.88
CA ALA A 171 -0.04 -17.05 -6.70
C ALA A 171 -1.20 -16.17 -6.19
N ALA A 172 -1.49 -16.23 -4.89
CA ALA A 172 -2.55 -15.42 -4.29
C ALA A 172 -2.26 -13.92 -4.38
N GLY A 173 -1.01 -13.49 -4.17
CA GLY A 173 -0.60 -12.09 -4.33
C GLY A 173 -0.73 -11.58 -5.76
N ARG A 174 -0.41 -12.41 -6.77
CA ARG A 174 -0.59 -12.08 -8.19
C ARG A 174 -2.06 -11.97 -8.60
N ASP A 175 -2.92 -12.77 -7.97
CA ASP A 175 -4.37 -12.70 -8.14
C ASP A 175 -5.01 -11.55 -7.32
N TYR A 176 -4.21 -10.74 -6.63
CA TYR A 176 -4.66 -9.68 -5.69
C TYR A 176 -5.55 -10.21 -4.55
N ASP A 177 -5.50 -11.51 -4.27
CA ASP A 177 -6.19 -12.18 -3.18
C ASP A 177 -5.30 -12.13 -1.92
N PHE A 178 -5.23 -10.94 -1.32
CA PHE A 178 -4.36 -10.68 -0.18
C PHE A 178 -4.76 -11.44 1.09
N ASP A 179 -6.07 -11.69 1.29
CA ASP A 179 -6.58 -12.51 2.38
C ASP A 179 -6.03 -13.93 2.30
N ARG A 180 -6.11 -14.55 1.11
CA ARG A 180 -5.57 -15.90 0.89
C ARG A 180 -4.05 -15.94 1.01
N ALA A 181 -3.35 -14.91 0.52
CA ALA A 181 -1.91 -14.79 0.66
C ALA A 181 -1.49 -14.68 2.13
N LEU A 182 -2.24 -13.92 2.95
CA LEU A 182 -1.99 -13.78 4.39
C LEU A 182 -2.16 -15.13 5.12
N VAL A 183 -3.24 -15.85 4.85
CA VAL A 183 -3.50 -17.18 5.45
C VAL A 183 -2.36 -18.14 5.10
N ALA A 184 -1.91 -18.16 3.85
CA ALA A 184 -0.80 -18.99 3.40
C ALA A 184 0.51 -18.61 4.11
N LEU A 185 0.78 -17.31 4.29
CA LEU A 185 1.95 -16.81 5.03
C LEU A 185 1.93 -17.23 6.50
N GLN A 186 0.79 -17.09 7.19
CA GLN A 186 0.65 -17.49 8.60
C GLN A 186 0.84 -19.00 8.79
N GLY A 187 0.26 -19.81 7.90
CA GLY A 187 0.44 -21.26 7.89
C GLY A 187 1.91 -21.67 7.72
N ALA A 188 2.61 -21.03 6.78
CA ALA A 188 4.03 -21.26 6.52
C ALA A 188 4.91 -20.92 7.73
N ARG A 189 4.64 -19.78 8.41
CA ARG A 189 5.37 -19.36 9.62
C ARG A 189 5.22 -20.35 10.78
N SER A 190 4.05 -20.96 10.93
CA SER A 190 3.80 -21.96 11.97
C SER A 190 4.56 -23.27 11.72
N THR A 191 4.82 -23.60 10.46
CA THR A 191 5.53 -24.82 10.04
C THR A 191 7.04 -24.64 10.15
N ALA A 192 7.56 -23.46 9.79
CA ALA A 192 9.00 -23.14 9.85
C ALA A 192 9.55 -22.96 11.29
N ARG A 193 8.66 -22.86 12.30
CA ARG A 193 9.02 -22.78 13.73
C ARG A 193 9.12 -24.15 14.44
N ARG A 194 8.84 -25.25 13.74
CA ARG A 194 9.01 -26.63 14.23
C ARG A 194 10.31 -27.22 13.72
#